data_AF-A0A380AHA5-F1
#
_entry.id   AF-A0A380AHA5-F1
#
_cell.length_a   1.000
_cell.length_b   1.000
_cell.length_c   1.000
_cell.angle_alpha   90.00
_cell.angle_beta   90.00
_cell.angle_gamma   90.00
#
_symmetry.space_group_name_H-M   'P 1'
#
loop_
_entity.id
_entity.type
_entity.pdbx_description
1 polymer ?
#
loop_
_entity_poly.entity_id
_entity_poly.type
_entity_poly.pdbx_seq_one_letter_code
_entity_poly.pdbx_strand_id
1 'polypeptide(L)' 'MTDEQFEENYPRDRFEYVQTNMRVKGTMGQTEIESFNIIDRDTGQVVLQPTRTEHTNLNGLNTTVNWNW' A
#
# COMPACT_ATOMS: atom_id res chain seq x y z
N MET A 1 -4.69 1.29 -8.77
CA MET A 1 -3.40 0.73 -9.25
C MET A 1 -3.11 -0.53 -8.44
N THR A 2 -2.64 -1.61 -9.06
CA THR A 2 -2.29 -2.87 -8.36
C THR A 2 -0.90 -2.77 -7.69
N ASP A 3 -0.56 -3.74 -6.82
CA ASP A 3 0.79 -3.83 -6.23
C ASP A 3 1.88 -3.88 -7.30
N GLU A 4 1.71 -4.72 -8.33
CA GLU A 4 2.69 -4.87 -9.42
C GLU A 4 2.95 -3.55 -10.15
N GLN A 5 1.87 -2.84 -10.53
CA GLN A 5 1.99 -1.55 -11.19
C GLN A 5 2.66 -0.51 -10.29
N PHE A 6 2.38 -0.55 -8.99
CA PHE A 6 3.02 0.35 -8.03
C PHE A 6 4.52 0.05 -7.90
N GLU A 7 4.91 -1.23 -7.80
CA GLU A 7 6.31 -1.66 -7.72
C GLU A 7 7.10 -1.44 -9.02
N GLU A 8 6.44 -1.42 -10.18
CA GLU A 8 7.08 -0.99 -11.45
C GLU A 8 7.50 0.48 -11.42
N ASN A 9 6.70 1.34 -10.78
CA ASN A 9 6.99 2.77 -10.67
C ASN A 9 7.94 3.08 -9.51
N TYR A 10 7.85 2.31 -8.42
CA TYR A 10 8.63 2.50 -7.20
C TYR A 10 9.34 1.20 -6.77
N PRO A 11 10.33 0.69 -7.54
CA PRO A 11 10.95 -0.59 -7.21
C PRO A 11 11.64 -0.56 -5.84
N ARG A 12 11.46 -1.62 -5.04
CA ARG A 12 12.01 -1.76 -3.68
C ARG A 12 13.54 -1.76 -3.61
N ASP A 13 14.20 -1.96 -4.74
CA ASP A 13 15.66 -1.86 -4.86
C ASP A 13 16.14 -0.41 -4.70
N ARG A 14 15.34 0.55 -5.19
CA ARG A 14 15.66 2.00 -5.15
C ARG A 14 14.89 2.75 -4.07
N PHE A 15 13.70 2.27 -3.71
CA PHE A 15 12.83 2.91 -2.74
C PHE A 15 12.59 2.04 -1.50
N GLU A 16 12.62 2.66 -0.33
CA GLU A 16 12.23 2.05 0.93
C GLU A 16 10.77 2.37 1.25
N TYR A 17 10.03 1.36 1.69
CA TYR A 17 8.61 1.44 2.01
C TYR A 17 8.47 1.42 3.52
N VAL A 18 8.17 2.56 4.12
CA VAL A 18 8.01 2.67 5.57
C VAL A 18 6.53 2.80 5.90
N GLN A 19 5.93 1.78 6.51
CA GLN A 19 4.55 1.84 6.98
C GLN A 19 4.43 2.88 8.11
N THR A 20 3.55 3.87 7.93
CA THR A 20 3.32 4.93 8.91
C THR A 20 2.01 4.77 9.67
N ASN A 21 1.01 4.15 9.04
CA ASN A 21 -0.29 3.96 9.66
C ASN A 21 -0.95 2.69 9.12
N MET A 22 -1.76 2.05 9.96
CA MET A 22 -2.60 0.93 9.60
C MET A 22 -3.97 1.10 10.23
N ARG A 23 -5.01 0.92 9.43
CA ARG A 23 -6.40 0.92 9.87
C ARG A 23 -7.10 -0.28 9.30
N VAL A 24 -7.84 -0.97 10.15
CA VAL A 24 -8.65 -2.12 9.75
C VAL A 24 -10.12 -1.76 9.96
N LYS A 25 -10.97 -2.06 8.98
CA LYS A 25 -12.41 -1.76 9.00
C LYS A 25 -13.24 -3.00 8.60
N GLY A 26 -14.50 -3.00 9.04
CA GLY A 26 -15.48 -4.04 8.74
C GLY A 26 -15.59 -5.09 9.84
N THR A 27 -16.66 -5.89 9.79
CA THR A 27 -17.08 -6.80 10.86
C THR A 27 -16.03 -7.87 11.21
N MET A 28 -15.09 -8.14 10.31
CA MET A 28 -13.98 -9.11 10.48
C MET A 28 -12.68 -8.62 9.80
N GLY A 29 -12.43 -7.31 9.73
CA GLY A 29 -11.24 -6.78 9.06
C GLY A 29 -11.25 -6.95 7.53
N GLN A 30 -12.43 -6.83 6.93
CA GLN A 30 -12.60 -6.93 5.48
C GLN A 30 -11.81 -5.87 4.70
N THR A 31 -11.50 -4.73 5.31
CA THR A 31 -10.75 -3.67 4.65
C THR A 31 -9.56 -3.29 5.49
N GLU A 32 -8.37 -3.45 4.92
CA GLU A 32 -7.12 -3.00 5.49
C GLU A 32 -6.65 -1.77 4.71
N ILE A 33 -6.33 -0.71 5.44
CA ILE A 33 -5.89 0.57 4.87
C ILE A 33 -4.54 0.88 5.50
N GLU A 34 -3.49 0.85 4.68
CA GLU A 34 -2.11 1.03 5.10
C GLU A 34 -1.56 2.29 4.43
N SER A 35 -0.99 3.19 5.22
CA SER A 35 -0.29 4.37 4.71
C SER A 35 1.21 4.13 4.77
N PHE A 36 1.92 4.51 3.71
CA PHE A 36 3.36 4.37 3.60
C PHE A 36 4.02 5.71 3.34
N ASN A 37 5.29 5.81 3.72
CA ASN A 37 6.23 6.77 3.16
C ASN A 37 7.17 6.00 2.23
N ILE A 38 7.24 6.41 0.98
CA ILE A 38 8.21 5.91 0.00
C ILE A 38 9.42 6.83 0.07
N ILE A 39 10.54 6.27 0.49
CA ILE A 39 11.80 6.99 0.69
C ILE A 39 12.77 6.57 -0.40
N ASP A 40 13.34 7.52 -1.13
CA ASP A 40 14.41 7.25 -2.08
C ASP A 40 15.68 6.89 -1.29
N ARG A 41 16.26 5.71 -1.55
CA ARG A 41 17.45 5.23 -0.82
C ARG A 41 18.72 6.02 -1.15
N ASP A 42 18.80 6.60 -2.34
CA ASP A 42 19.97 7.38 -2.77
C ASP A 42 20.01 8.73 -2.03
N THR A 43 18.85 9.31 -1.75
CA THR A 43 18.75 10.67 -1.14
C THR A 43 18.25 10.69 0.30
N GLY A 44 17.60 9.62 0.77
CA GLY A 44 16.94 9.55 2.06
C GLY A 44 15.68 10.41 2.18
N GLN A 45 15.16 10.94 1.07
CA GLN A 45 13.98 11.82 1.07
C GLN A 45 12.68 11.05 0.79
N VAL A 46 11.59 11.49 1.43
CA VAL A 46 10.24 10.97 1.14
C VAL A 46 9.79 11.52 -0.21
N VAL A 47 9.62 10.63 -1.19
CA VAL A 47 9.18 10.98 -2.55
C VAL A 47 7.67 10.84 -2.74
N LEU A 48 7.03 9.97 -1.96
CA LEU A 48 5.59 9.74 -2.05
C LEU A 48 5.02 9.25 -0.71
N GLN A 49 3.76 9.57 -0.43
CA GLN A 49 3.04 9.06 0.74
C GLN A 49 1.75 8.34 0.33
N PRO A 50 1.85 7.16 -0.30
CA PRO A 50 0.69 6.46 -0.83
C PRO A 50 -0.08 5.73 0.28
N THR A 51 -1.33 5.43 0.00
CA THR A 51 -2.19 4.59 0.82
C THR A 51 -2.60 3.35 0.03
N ARG A 52 -2.25 2.17 0.55
CA ARG A 52 -2.69 0.85 0.05
C ARG A 52 -3.99 0.49 0.75
N THR A 53 -5.04 0.25 -0.02
CA THR A 53 -6.30 -0.29 0.49
C THR A 53 -6.49 -1.68 -0.06
N GLU A 54 -6.51 -2.65 0.84
CA GLU A 54 -6.86 -4.03 0.57
C GLU A 54 -8.29 -4.26 1.03
N HIS A 55 -9.11 -4.83 0.16
CA HIS A 55 -10.50 -5.18 0.46
C HIS A 55 -10.76 -6.64 0.12
N THR A 56 -11.20 -7.40 1.12
CA THR A 56 -11.49 -8.82 1.05
C THR A 56 -13.00 -9.04 1.10
N ASN A 57 -13.56 -9.52 -0.02
CA ASN A 57 -14.97 -9.88 -0.12
C ASN A 57 -15.23 -11.25 0.50
N LEU A 58 -15.85 -11.30 1.68
CA LEU A 58 -16.13 -12.56 2.39
C LEU A 58 -17.05 -13.53 1.63
N ASN A 59 -17.94 -13.01 0.79
CA ASN A 59 -18.88 -13.84 0.02
C ASN A 59 -18.28 -14.44 -1.26
N GLY A 60 -17.03 -14.10 -1.60
CA GLY A 60 -16.37 -14.61 -2.81
C GLY A 60 -14.89 -14.92 -2.65
N LEU A 61 -14.32 -14.77 -1.43
CA LEU A 61 -12.90 -14.92 -1.12
C LEU A 61 -11.97 -14.18 -2.10
N ASN A 62 -12.45 -13.07 -2.67
CA ASN A 62 -11.70 -12.29 -3.63
C ASN A 62 -11.13 -11.06 -2.92
N THR A 63 -9.83 -10.85 -3.10
CA THR A 63 -9.08 -9.75 -2.49
C THR A 63 -8.69 -8.77 -3.59
N THR A 64 -9.05 -7.51 -3.40
CA THR A 64 -8.68 -6.43 -4.30
C THR A 64 -7.76 -5.47 -3.58
N VAL A 65 -6.60 -5.20 -4.17
CA VAL A 65 -5.64 -4.22 -3.67
C VAL A 65 -5.65 -2.99 -4.57
N ASN A 66 -5.66 -1.82 -3.95
CA ASN A 66 -5.61 -0.56 -4.66
C ASN A 66 -4.70 0.46 -3.95
N TRP A 67 -3.77 1.04 -4.70
CA TRP A 67 -2.95 2.16 -4.26
C TRP A 67 -3.54 3.50 -4.70
N ASN A 68 -3.53 4.47 -3.78
CA ASN A 68 -3.95 5.85 -4.01
C ASN A 68 -2.93 6.83 -3.40
N TRP A 69 -2.65 7.96 -4.05
CA TRP A 69 -1.70 8.98 -3.58
C TRP A 69 -2.10 10.38 -4.04
#